data_AF-A0A960DFH9-F1
#
_entry.id   AF-A0A960DFH9-F1
#
_cell.length_a   1.000
_cell.length_b   1.000
_cell.length_c   1.000
_cell.angle_alpha   90.00
_cell.angle_beta   90.00
_cell.angle_gamma   90.00
#
_symmetry.space_group_name_H-M   'P 1'
#
loop_
_entity.id
_entity.type
_entity.pdbx_description
1 polymer ?
#
loop_
_entity_poly.entity_id
_entity_poly.type
_entity_poly.pdbx_seq_one_letter_code
_entity_poly.pdbx_strand_id
1 'polypeptide(L)'
;MIPAVEVRRAEAVVDRSGLVSELEDLLRPRGPVTGRSVGRPRDISVRTFLIGVLLAAGHGRNLHLRRVHHALTRDISRTQQDRLGVRHRRRTDPAGAFRRVLTYFHFSRITCALAKKVQRDGDEYLQSICDRLIDASVAAGPTPSGDWAIDGTGVDTWANGLKSAHRRADPDAAWGHRTPTPQKSMSKKFYGYDLYGFTALPP
;
A
#
# COMPACT_ATOMS: atom_id res chain seq x y z
N MET A 1 -15.69 7.57 -10.32
CA MET A 1 -15.57 6.13 -10.66
C MET A 1 -14.11 5.86 -11.01
N ILE A 2 -13.50 4.84 -10.42
CA ILE A 2 -12.10 4.46 -10.64
C ILE A 2 -11.99 3.73 -12.00
N PRO A 3 -11.13 4.17 -12.92
CA PRO A 3 -10.96 3.54 -14.22
C PRO A 3 -10.49 2.08 -14.15
N ALA A 4 -10.83 1.28 -15.17
CA ALA A 4 -10.41 -0.12 -15.24
C ALA A 4 -8.89 -0.32 -15.27
N VAL A 5 -8.16 0.62 -15.87
CA VAL A 5 -6.70 0.62 -15.90
C VAL A 5 -6.10 0.75 -14.50
N GLU A 6 -6.64 1.59 -13.63
CA GLU A 6 -6.16 1.79 -12.25
C GLU A 6 -6.38 0.54 -11.40
N VAL A 7 -7.53 -0.13 -11.56
CA VAL A 7 -7.77 -1.41 -10.89
C VAL A 7 -6.80 -2.48 -11.36
N ARG A 8 -6.53 -2.57 -12.67
CA ARG A 8 -5.53 -3.52 -13.22
C ARG A 8 -4.12 -3.22 -12.74
N ARG A 9 -3.75 -1.94 -12.60
CA ARG A 9 -2.47 -1.53 -12.00
C ARG A 9 -2.37 -2.03 -10.57
N ALA A 10 -3.37 -1.74 -9.73
CA ALA A 10 -3.39 -2.20 -8.34
C ALA A 10 -3.31 -3.73 -8.22
N GLU A 11 -3.98 -4.47 -9.11
CA GLU A 11 -3.84 -5.92 -9.20
C GLU A 11 -2.42 -6.37 -9.53
N ALA A 12 -1.80 -5.79 -10.55
CA ALA A 12 -0.44 -6.14 -10.93
C ALA A 12 0.56 -5.89 -9.80
N VAL A 13 0.39 -4.79 -9.04
CA VAL A 13 1.21 -4.50 -7.86
C VAL A 13 1.01 -5.55 -6.78
N VAL A 14 -0.24 -5.86 -6.43
CA VAL A 14 -0.54 -6.87 -5.40
C VAL A 14 -0.02 -8.25 -5.79
N ASP A 15 -0.18 -8.64 -7.05
CA ASP A 15 0.27 -9.94 -7.54
C ASP A 15 1.80 -10.04 -7.58
N ARG A 16 2.50 -8.98 -8.01
CA ARG A 16 3.97 -8.91 -8.03
C ARG A 16 4.58 -8.83 -6.65
N SER A 17 3.89 -8.25 -5.67
CA SER A 17 4.41 -8.10 -4.30
C SER A 17 4.67 -9.44 -3.61
N GLY A 18 3.99 -10.52 -4.02
CA GLY A 18 4.07 -11.83 -3.38
C GLY A 18 3.50 -11.89 -1.95
N LEU A 19 2.81 -10.83 -1.50
CA LEU A 19 2.26 -10.75 -0.14
C LEU A 19 1.00 -11.59 0.05
N VAL A 20 0.27 -11.86 -1.03
CA VAL A 20 -1.02 -12.55 -0.96
C VAL A 20 -0.86 -13.93 -0.33
N SER A 21 0.07 -14.75 -0.78
CA SER A 21 0.29 -16.10 -0.25
C SER A 21 0.71 -16.07 1.22
N GLU A 22 1.69 -15.23 1.56
CA GLU A 22 2.20 -15.09 2.92
C GLU A 22 1.09 -14.70 3.93
N LEU A 23 0.29 -13.70 3.58
CA LEU A 23 -0.78 -13.23 4.45
C LEU A 23 -1.97 -14.20 4.49
N GLU A 24 -2.26 -14.88 3.39
CA GLU A 24 -3.24 -15.97 3.39
C GLU A 24 -2.80 -17.09 4.33
N ASP A 25 -1.52 -17.45 4.35
CA ASP A 25 -0.94 -18.46 5.24
C ASP A 25 -0.95 -18.02 6.71
N LEU A 26 -0.69 -16.74 7.00
CA LEU A 26 -0.87 -16.15 8.33
C LEU A 26 -2.32 -16.27 8.81
N LEU A 27 -3.28 -16.13 7.90
CA LEU A 27 -4.71 -16.15 8.18
C LEU A 27 -5.34 -17.56 8.11
N ARG A 28 -4.58 -18.59 7.73
CA ARG A 28 -5.09 -19.96 7.75
C ARG A 28 -5.43 -20.35 9.20
N PRO A 29 -6.63 -20.88 9.45
CA PRO A 29 -6.96 -21.42 10.76
C PRO A 29 -6.00 -22.55 11.11
N ARG A 30 -5.19 -22.38 12.14
CA ARG A 30 -4.42 -23.47 12.75
C ARG A 30 -5.34 -24.23 13.68
N GLY A 31 -6.09 -25.17 13.12
CA GLY A 31 -6.87 -26.12 13.90
C GLY A 31 -5.95 -27.18 14.52
N PRO A 32 -6.27 -27.70 15.71
CA PRO A 32 -5.58 -28.87 16.23
C PRO A 32 -5.97 -30.07 15.33
N VAL A 33 -4.95 -30.77 14.82
CA VAL A 33 -4.97 -32.20 14.42
C VAL A 33 -5.20 -32.62 12.96
N THR A 34 -5.70 -31.84 11.98
CA THR A 34 -5.98 -32.46 10.63
C THR A 34 -5.56 -31.70 9.37
N GLY A 35 -4.85 -30.57 9.46
CA GLY A 35 -4.48 -29.79 8.26
C GLY A 35 -5.67 -29.20 7.48
N ARG A 36 -6.91 -29.43 7.96
CA ARG A 36 -8.13 -28.82 7.44
C ARG A 36 -8.34 -27.45 8.08
N SER A 37 -8.70 -26.47 7.25
CA SER A 37 -9.10 -25.13 7.68
C SER A 37 -10.35 -25.23 8.57
N VAL A 38 -10.21 -24.94 9.87
CA VAL A 38 -11.32 -24.97 10.83
C VAL A 38 -11.97 -23.59 10.91
N GLY A 39 -13.24 -23.47 10.49
CA GLY A 39 -14.04 -22.25 10.63
C GLY A 39 -14.73 -21.79 9.33
N ARG A 40 -15.62 -20.79 9.46
CA ARG A 40 -16.30 -20.20 8.30
C ARG A 40 -15.26 -19.53 7.36
N PRO A 41 -15.24 -19.87 6.06
CA PRO A 41 -14.37 -19.21 5.10
C PRO A 41 -14.54 -17.70 5.12
N ARG A 42 -13.44 -16.98 4.94
CA ARG A 42 -13.49 -15.51 4.82
C ARG A 42 -14.32 -15.15 3.60
N ASP A 43 -15.12 -14.09 3.77
CA ASP A 43 -15.94 -13.59 2.68
C ASP A 43 -15.07 -12.89 1.62
N ILE A 44 -13.95 -12.28 2.01
CA ILE A 44 -13.02 -11.57 1.11
C ILE A 44 -11.61 -12.19 1.19
N SER A 45 -10.93 -12.27 0.04
CA SER A 45 -9.53 -12.68 -0.04
C SER A 45 -8.60 -11.55 0.40
N VAL A 46 -7.39 -11.89 0.83
CA VAL A 46 -6.32 -10.91 1.07
C VAL A 46 -6.05 -10.10 -0.19
N ARG A 47 -6.00 -10.76 -1.36
CA ARG A 47 -5.78 -10.10 -2.65
C ARG A 47 -6.76 -8.95 -2.87
N THR A 48 -8.06 -9.22 -2.73
CA THR A 48 -9.11 -8.20 -2.93
C THR A 48 -9.03 -7.09 -1.87
N PHE A 49 -8.68 -7.44 -0.63
CA PHE A 49 -8.46 -6.44 0.42
C PHE A 49 -7.29 -5.50 0.08
N LEU A 50 -6.12 -6.03 -0.29
CA LEU A 50 -4.94 -5.23 -0.65
C LEU A 50 -5.18 -4.34 -1.87
N ILE A 51 -5.90 -4.83 -2.88
CA ILE A 51 -6.34 -4.00 -4.02
C ILE A 51 -7.18 -2.82 -3.51
N GLY A 52 -8.13 -3.07 -2.61
CA GLY A 52 -8.94 -2.01 -2.01
C GLY A 52 -8.11 -0.98 -1.22
N VAL A 53 -7.06 -1.42 -0.54
CA VAL A 53 -6.11 -0.54 0.17
C VAL A 53 -5.37 0.36 -0.82
N LEU A 54 -4.79 -0.19 -1.89
CA LEU A 54 -4.09 0.59 -2.91
C LEU A 54 -5.02 1.59 -3.62
N LEU A 55 -6.25 1.17 -3.95
CA LEU A 55 -7.24 2.06 -4.56
C LEU A 55 -7.66 3.19 -3.62
N ALA A 56 -7.81 2.91 -2.32
CA ALA A 56 -8.10 3.92 -1.30
C ALA A 56 -6.95 4.93 -1.13
N ALA A 57 -5.69 4.44 -1.15
CA ALA A 57 -4.50 5.28 -1.11
C ALA A 57 -4.43 6.23 -2.32
N GLY A 58 -4.54 5.68 -3.53
CA GLY A 58 -4.38 6.42 -4.79
C GLY A 58 -5.48 7.45 -5.06
N HIS A 59 -6.75 7.12 -4.76
CA HIS A 59 -7.88 8.00 -5.09
C HIS A 59 -8.49 8.76 -3.91
N GLY A 60 -8.23 8.33 -2.68
CA GLY A 60 -8.80 8.94 -1.47
C GLY A 60 -7.83 9.76 -0.64
N ARG A 61 -6.51 9.56 -0.85
CA ARG A 61 -5.42 10.08 0.01
C ARG A 61 -5.64 9.86 1.51
N ASN A 62 -6.48 8.89 1.87
CA ASN A 62 -6.89 8.56 3.24
C ASN A 62 -7.11 7.05 3.37
N LEU A 63 -6.42 6.43 4.32
CA LEU A 63 -6.33 4.97 4.49
C LEU A 63 -7.22 4.43 5.63
N HIS A 64 -8.50 4.82 5.65
CA HIS A 64 -9.47 4.23 6.60
C HIS A 64 -10.20 3.03 5.97
N LEU A 65 -10.55 2.02 6.77
CA LEU A 65 -11.29 0.84 6.31
C LEU A 65 -12.62 1.17 5.62
N ARG A 66 -13.28 2.27 6.03
CA ARG A 66 -14.47 2.79 5.35
C ARG A 66 -14.18 3.22 3.90
N ARG A 67 -13.00 3.80 3.65
CA ARG A 67 -12.58 4.19 2.30
C ARG A 67 -12.23 2.98 1.44
N VAL A 68 -11.55 1.98 2.01
CA VAL A 68 -11.29 0.68 1.36
C VAL A 68 -12.62 0.03 0.94
N HIS A 69 -13.59 -0.01 1.85
CA HIS A 69 -14.94 -0.46 1.55
C HIS A 69 -15.58 0.32 0.39
N HIS A 70 -15.52 1.66 0.43
CA HIS A 70 -16.10 2.50 -0.62
C HIS A 70 -15.42 2.29 -1.98
N ALA A 71 -14.09 2.16 -1.99
CA ALA A 71 -13.31 1.90 -3.20
C ALA A 71 -13.79 0.60 -3.88
N LEU A 72 -13.96 -0.47 -3.09
CA LEU A 72 -14.37 -1.78 -3.60
C LEU A 72 -15.86 -1.87 -3.96
N THR A 73 -16.75 -1.13 -3.30
CA THR A 73 -18.21 -1.30 -3.47
C THR A 73 -18.88 -0.22 -4.30
N ARG A 74 -18.33 1.00 -4.33
CA ARG A 74 -18.96 2.16 -4.97
C ARG A 74 -18.12 2.74 -6.09
N ASP A 75 -16.80 2.77 -5.94
CA ASP A 75 -15.97 3.50 -6.89
C ASP A 75 -15.58 2.68 -8.12
N ILE A 76 -15.54 1.35 -8.04
CA ILE A 76 -15.28 0.45 -9.17
C ILE A 76 -16.57 -0.09 -9.81
N SER A 77 -16.53 -0.41 -11.10
CA SER A 77 -17.66 -0.95 -11.86
C SER A 77 -18.11 -2.34 -11.39
N ARG A 78 -19.37 -2.71 -11.65
CA ARG A 78 -19.94 -4.00 -11.23
C ARG A 78 -19.15 -5.19 -11.79
N THR A 79 -18.72 -5.12 -13.06
CA THR A 79 -17.89 -6.15 -13.70
C THR A 79 -16.58 -6.36 -12.94
N GLN A 80 -15.95 -5.29 -12.45
CA GLN A 80 -14.75 -5.39 -11.62
C GLN A 80 -15.06 -5.95 -10.24
N GLN A 81 -16.18 -5.57 -9.63
CA GLN A 81 -16.61 -6.12 -8.35
C GLN A 81 -16.86 -7.62 -8.42
N ASP A 82 -17.51 -8.10 -9.49
CA ASP A 82 -17.75 -9.53 -9.71
C ASP A 82 -16.42 -10.28 -9.89
N ARG A 83 -15.51 -9.76 -10.72
CA ARG A 83 -14.18 -10.35 -10.96
C ARG A 83 -13.30 -10.39 -9.71
N LEU A 84 -13.39 -9.38 -8.86
CA LEU A 84 -12.64 -9.31 -7.60
C LEU A 84 -13.33 -10.07 -6.44
N GLY A 85 -14.46 -10.74 -6.68
CA GLY A 85 -15.19 -11.48 -5.65
C GLY A 85 -15.81 -10.58 -4.56
N VAL A 86 -15.94 -9.27 -4.83
CA VAL A 86 -16.63 -8.30 -3.97
C VAL A 86 -18.12 -8.60 -3.96
N ARG A 87 -18.67 -8.93 -5.14
CA ARG A 87 -20.06 -9.36 -5.35
C ARG A 87 -20.10 -10.86 -5.61
N HIS A 88 -21.11 -11.54 -5.05
CA HIS A 88 -21.37 -12.94 -5.36
C HIS A 88 -22.84 -13.13 -5.73
N ARG A 89 -23.08 -13.87 -6.82
CA ARG A 89 -24.43 -14.29 -7.23
C ARG A 89 -24.77 -15.59 -6.52
N ARG A 90 -25.87 -15.64 -5.75
CA ARG A 90 -26.32 -16.91 -5.17
C ARG A 90 -27.08 -17.67 -6.27
N ARG A 91 -26.65 -18.90 -6.57
CA ARG A 91 -27.16 -19.71 -7.69
C ARG A 91 -28.65 -20.10 -7.56
N THR A 92 -29.22 -19.99 -6.37
CA THR A 92 -30.59 -20.45 -6.03
C THR A 92 -31.61 -19.32 -5.88
N ASP A 93 -31.28 -18.07 -6.20
CA ASP A 93 -32.23 -16.95 -6.04
C ASP A 93 -32.93 -16.61 -7.37
N PRO A 94 -34.24 -16.87 -7.52
CA PRO A 94 -34.97 -16.65 -8.77
C PRO A 94 -35.05 -15.17 -9.17
N ALA A 95 -34.78 -14.23 -8.25
CA ALA A 95 -34.77 -12.79 -8.52
C ALA A 95 -33.37 -12.21 -8.84
N GLY A 96 -32.32 -13.05 -8.91
CA GLY A 96 -30.96 -12.58 -9.18
C GLY A 96 -30.39 -11.67 -8.08
N ALA A 97 -30.93 -11.73 -6.86
CA ALA A 97 -30.50 -10.86 -5.78
C ALA A 97 -29.05 -11.16 -5.37
N PHE A 98 -28.17 -10.18 -5.56
CA PHE A 98 -26.80 -10.22 -5.08
C PHE A 98 -26.83 -10.19 -3.55
N ARG A 99 -26.33 -11.24 -2.89
CA ARG A 99 -26.15 -11.21 -1.43
C ARG A 99 -24.71 -10.85 -1.12
N ARG A 100 -24.41 -9.56 -1.01
CA ARG A 100 -23.39 -9.07 -0.07
C ARG A 100 -23.46 -7.57 0.17
N VAL A 101 -23.59 -7.22 1.44
CA VAL A 101 -23.15 -5.93 1.97
C VAL A 101 -21.78 -6.21 2.58
N LEU A 102 -20.71 -5.93 1.85
CA LEU A 102 -19.38 -5.88 2.45
C LEU A 102 -19.46 -4.84 3.58
N THR A 103 -19.25 -5.24 4.83
CA THR A 103 -19.04 -4.29 5.93
C THR A 103 -17.57 -4.29 6.32
N TYR A 104 -17.16 -3.29 7.11
CA TYR A 104 -15.80 -3.19 7.66
C TYR A 104 -15.42 -4.41 8.51
N PHE A 105 -16.39 -5.16 9.06
CA PHE A 105 -16.14 -6.41 9.79
C PHE A 105 -15.47 -7.50 8.94
N HIS A 106 -15.62 -7.48 7.61
CA HIS A 106 -14.93 -8.45 6.77
C HIS A 106 -13.44 -8.17 6.67
N PHE A 107 -13.00 -6.94 6.96
CA PHE A 107 -11.59 -6.59 7.04
C PHE A 107 -10.98 -6.86 8.40
N SER A 108 -11.80 -6.89 9.47
CA SER A 108 -11.30 -6.98 10.84
C SER A 108 -10.44 -8.21 11.10
N ARG A 109 -10.76 -9.37 10.49
CA ARG A 109 -9.91 -10.57 10.63
C ARG A 109 -8.53 -10.39 10.02
N ILE A 110 -8.44 -9.73 8.87
CA ILE A 110 -7.17 -9.45 8.20
C ILE A 110 -6.38 -8.44 9.02
N THR A 111 -7.00 -7.31 9.41
CA THR A 111 -6.33 -6.26 10.16
C THR A 111 -5.92 -6.70 11.57
N CYS A 112 -6.75 -7.50 12.27
CA CYS A 112 -6.38 -8.02 13.58
C CYS A 112 -5.24 -9.03 13.52
N ALA A 113 -5.19 -9.88 12.49
CA ALA A 113 -4.07 -10.82 12.32
C ALA A 113 -2.76 -10.09 12.01
N LEU A 114 -2.82 -9.11 11.11
CA LEU A 114 -1.69 -8.23 10.80
C LEU A 114 -1.22 -7.47 12.04
N ALA A 115 -2.13 -6.85 12.79
CA ALA A 115 -1.78 -6.11 14.01
C ALA A 115 -1.08 -7.01 15.04
N LYS A 116 -1.57 -8.25 15.26
CA LYS A 116 -0.92 -9.22 16.16
C LYS A 116 0.46 -9.64 15.66
N LYS A 117 0.61 -9.81 14.36
CA LYS A 117 1.88 -10.20 13.73
C LYS A 117 2.91 -9.08 13.82
N VAL A 118 2.53 -7.84 13.54
CA VAL A 118 3.37 -6.64 13.74
C VAL A 118 3.72 -6.44 15.22
N GLN A 119 2.77 -6.61 16.14
CA GLN A 119 3.05 -6.51 17.58
C GLN A 119 4.09 -7.53 18.06
N ARG A 120 4.16 -8.70 17.41
CA ARG A 120 5.10 -9.77 17.76
C ARG A 120 6.46 -9.60 17.07
N ASP A 121 6.45 -9.21 15.80
CA ASP A 121 7.65 -9.19 14.95
C ASP A 121 8.25 -7.78 14.80
N GLY A 122 7.61 -6.77 15.39
CA GLY A 122 8.06 -5.38 15.38
C GLY A 122 7.72 -4.62 14.09
N ASP A 123 8.16 -3.37 14.07
CA ASP A 123 7.91 -2.43 12.97
C ASP A 123 8.64 -2.84 11.68
N GLU A 124 9.73 -3.62 11.78
CA GLU A 124 10.46 -4.17 10.63
C GLU A 124 9.57 -5.05 9.74
N TYR A 125 8.65 -5.81 10.35
CA TYR A 125 7.71 -6.61 9.57
C TYR A 125 6.75 -5.73 8.77
N LEU A 126 6.23 -4.67 9.39
CA LEU A 126 5.36 -3.72 8.71
C LEU A 126 6.13 -2.99 7.58
N GLN A 127 7.37 -2.59 7.84
CA GLN A 127 8.24 -1.96 6.85
C GLN A 127 8.45 -2.90 5.65
N SER A 128 8.72 -4.20 5.89
CA SER A 128 8.90 -5.18 4.81
C SER A 128 7.67 -5.35 3.92
N ILE A 129 6.45 -5.22 4.48
CA ILE A 129 5.20 -5.24 3.70
C ILE A 129 5.11 -3.98 2.84
N CYS A 130 5.40 -2.82 3.42
CA CYS A 130 5.41 -1.54 2.71
C CYS A 130 6.42 -1.53 1.57
N ASP A 131 7.66 -1.95 1.83
CA ASP A 131 8.74 -2.01 0.85
C ASP A 131 8.37 -2.91 -0.33
N ARG A 132 7.83 -4.11 -0.07
CA ARG A 132 7.39 -5.01 -1.15
C ARG A 132 6.25 -4.46 -1.99
N LEU A 133 5.34 -3.67 -1.42
CA LEU A 133 4.29 -2.99 -2.18
C LEU A 133 4.86 -1.82 -2.99
N ILE A 134 5.80 -1.07 -2.43
CA ILE A 134 6.48 0.05 -3.09
C ILE A 134 7.31 -0.49 -4.25
N ASP A 135 8.18 -1.47 -4.02
CA ASP A 135 8.99 -2.14 -5.03
C ASP A 135 8.12 -2.72 -6.14
N ALA A 136 7.02 -3.37 -5.79
CA ALA A 136 6.08 -3.89 -6.78
C ALA A 136 5.34 -2.79 -7.57
N SER A 137 5.21 -1.59 -7.00
CA SER A 137 4.56 -0.44 -7.65
C SER A 137 5.47 0.27 -8.66
N VAL A 138 6.78 0.21 -8.43
CA VAL A 138 7.78 0.65 -9.41
C VAL A 138 7.82 -0.39 -10.52
N ALA A 139 7.48 -0.01 -11.75
CA ALA A 139 7.70 -0.88 -12.89
C ALA A 139 9.19 -1.23 -12.94
N ALA A 140 9.55 -2.47 -13.29
CA ALA A 140 10.93 -2.79 -13.64
C ALA A 140 11.35 -1.76 -14.70
N GLY A 141 12.28 -0.87 -14.33
CA GLY A 141 12.75 0.19 -15.21
C GLY A 141 13.36 -0.40 -16.47
N PRO A 142 13.64 0.43 -17.49
CA PRO A 142 14.47 -0.03 -18.60
C PRO A 142 15.73 -0.70 -18.05
N THR A 143 16.14 -1.80 -18.68
CA THR A 143 17.41 -2.44 -18.34
C THR A 143 18.51 -1.37 -18.37
N PRO A 144 19.23 -1.11 -17.27
CA PRO A 144 20.19 -0.02 -17.23
C PRO A 144 21.24 -0.20 -18.33
N SER A 145 21.48 0.83 -19.14
CA SER A 145 22.55 0.83 -20.14
C SER A 145 23.95 0.92 -19.52
N GLY A 146 24.03 1.25 -18.21
CA GLY A 146 25.26 1.56 -17.49
C GLY A 146 25.39 3.05 -17.18
N ASP A 147 24.64 3.91 -17.88
CA ASP A 147 24.62 5.35 -17.67
C ASP A 147 23.49 5.77 -16.71
N TRP A 148 23.79 6.74 -15.84
CA TRP A 148 22.88 7.20 -14.80
C TRP A 148 22.71 8.72 -14.84
N ALA A 149 21.45 9.16 -14.84
CA ALA A 149 21.11 10.53 -14.49
C ALA A 149 20.90 10.62 -12.97
N ILE A 150 21.56 11.60 -12.34
CA ILE A 150 21.41 11.90 -10.92
C ILE A 150 20.66 13.22 -10.82
N ASP A 151 19.50 13.21 -10.17
CA ASP A 151 18.78 14.41 -9.77
C ASP A 151 18.71 14.49 -8.24
N GLY A 152 18.79 15.69 -7.71
CA GLY A 152 18.82 15.95 -6.27
C GLY A 152 17.79 17.02 -5.91
N THR A 153 16.92 16.73 -4.95
CA THR A 153 15.98 17.72 -4.42
C THR A 153 15.93 17.70 -2.90
N GLY A 154 15.85 18.89 -2.30
CA GLY A 154 15.54 19.01 -0.88
C GLY A 154 14.06 18.71 -0.61
N VAL A 155 13.79 17.81 0.33
CA VAL A 155 12.44 17.47 0.82
C VAL A 155 12.29 18.00 2.24
N ASP A 156 11.24 18.79 2.49
CA ASP A 156 10.97 19.34 3.82
C ASP A 156 10.54 18.21 4.79
N THR A 157 11.05 18.24 6.01
CA THR A 157 10.46 17.47 7.11
C THR A 157 9.25 18.21 7.68
N TRP A 158 8.33 17.46 8.29
CA TRP A 158 7.24 18.03 9.10
C TRP A 158 7.70 18.43 10.51
N ALA A 159 8.93 18.11 10.89
CA ALA A 159 9.50 18.50 12.16
C ALA A 159 10.00 19.95 12.17
N ASN A 160 9.95 20.58 13.34
CA ASN A 160 10.53 21.90 13.53
C ASN A 160 12.05 21.78 13.76
N GLY A 161 12.83 22.58 13.04
CA GLY A 161 14.29 22.69 13.21
C GLY A 161 14.70 23.37 14.52
N LEU A 162 14.36 22.78 15.67
CA LEU A 162 14.73 23.26 17.00
C LEU A 162 16.25 23.25 17.17
N LYS A 163 16.81 24.27 17.85
CA LYS A 163 18.27 24.42 18.02
C LYS A 163 18.94 23.26 18.75
N SER A 164 18.24 22.60 19.68
CA SER A 164 18.78 21.48 20.45
C SER A 164 18.47 20.13 19.80
N ALA A 165 19.52 19.35 19.50
CA ALA A 165 19.41 18.00 18.92
C ALA A 165 18.57 17.04 19.78
N HIS A 166 18.66 17.14 21.11
CA HIS A 166 18.00 16.25 22.08
C HIS A 166 16.48 16.44 22.17
N ARG A 167 15.89 17.41 21.45
CA ARG A 167 14.44 17.66 21.44
C ARG A 167 13.84 17.63 20.02
N ARG A 168 14.58 17.15 19.02
CA ARG A 168 14.08 17.08 17.65
C ARG A 168 13.18 15.87 17.52
N ALA A 169 11.98 16.08 16.96
CA ALA A 169 11.09 14.99 16.55
C ALA A 169 11.67 14.18 15.38
N ASP A 170 12.62 14.77 14.66
CA ASP A 170 13.31 14.20 13.52
C ASP A 170 14.81 14.52 13.67
N PRO A 171 15.62 13.57 14.18
CA PRO A 171 17.05 13.79 14.41
C PRO A 171 17.88 13.79 13.13
N ASP A 172 17.37 13.18 12.06
CA ASP A 172 18.08 13.00 10.79
C ASP A 172 17.88 14.21 9.85
N ALA A 173 16.82 15.00 10.06
CA ALA A 173 16.60 16.24 9.32
C ALA A 173 17.63 17.33 9.65
N ALA A 174 18.16 17.97 8.62
CA ALA A 174 19.14 19.05 8.71
C ALA A 174 18.69 20.30 7.93
N TRP A 175 19.32 21.44 8.26
CA TRP A 175 19.13 22.66 7.46
C TRP A 175 19.97 22.57 6.19
N GLY A 176 19.32 22.66 5.03
CA GLY A 176 19.93 22.59 3.71
C GLY A 176 19.47 23.72 2.78
N HIS A 177 19.88 23.61 1.51
CA HIS A 177 19.58 24.56 0.43
C HIS A 177 19.02 23.81 -0.77
N ARG A 178 17.82 24.19 -1.26
CA ARG A 178 17.13 23.45 -2.33
C ARG A 178 17.85 23.47 -3.67
N THR A 179 18.65 24.50 -3.91
CA THR A 179 19.40 24.64 -5.16
C THR A 179 20.84 24.99 -4.81
N PRO A 180 21.84 24.25 -5.34
CA PRO A 180 23.22 24.63 -5.23
C PRO A 180 23.51 25.82 -6.16
N THR A 181 23.19 27.02 -5.71
CA THR A 181 23.62 28.26 -6.38
C THR A 181 24.92 28.78 -5.76
N PRO A 182 25.86 29.33 -6.55
CA PRO A 182 27.09 29.93 -6.04
C PRO A 182 26.83 31.00 -4.97
N GLN A 183 25.69 31.68 -5.10
CA GLN A 183 25.20 32.63 -4.12
C GLN A 183 24.19 31.94 -3.18
N LYS A 184 24.64 31.58 -1.98
CA LYS A 184 23.80 30.90 -0.96
C LYS A 184 22.59 31.73 -0.50
N SER A 185 22.63 33.06 -0.67
CA SER A 185 21.52 33.97 -0.36
C SER A 185 20.35 33.88 -1.34
N MET A 186 20.60 33.37 -2.56
CA MET A 186 19.59 33.20 -3.61
C MET A 186 18.90 31.82 -3.54
N SER A 187 19.42 30.90 -2.71
CA SER A 187 18.88 29.55 -2.58
C SER A 187 17.92 29.45 -1.41
N LYS A 188 16.72 28.93 -1.67
CA LYS A 188 15.71 28.69 -0.64
C LYS A 188 16.24 27.68 0.38
N LYS A 189 16.37 28.12 1.64
CA LYS A 189 16.68 27.24 2.76
C LYS A 189 15.50 26.31 3.04
N PHE A 190 15.81 25.09 3.44
CA PHE A 190 14.81 24.14 3.92
C PHE A 190 15.35 23.37 5.12
N TYR A 191 14.46 22.81 5.94
CA TYR A 191 14.79 21.89 7.01
C TYR A 191 14.20 20.53 6.64
N GLY A 192 15.03 19.50 6.51
CA GLY A 192 14.61 18.19 6.02
C GLY A 192 15.77 17.37 5.47
N TYR A 193 15.54 16.71 4.33
CA TYR A 193 16.44 15.72 3.74
C TYR A 193 16.84 16.10 2.31
N ASP A 194 18.09 15.80 1.93
CA ASP A 194 18.49 15.77 0.53
C ASP A 194 18.09 14.41 -0.06
N LEU A 195 17.17 14.42 -1.02
CA LEU A 195 16.74 13.24 -1.76
C LEU A 195 17.48 13.19 -3.09
N TYR A 196 18.25 12.12 -3.31
CA TYR A 196 18.89 11.85 -4.58
C TYR A 196 18.15 10.73 -5.32
N GLY A 197 17.69 11.05 -6.53
CA GLY A 197 17.09 10.10 -7.45
C GLY A 197 18.11 9.66 -8.50
N PHE A 198 18.31 8.35 -8.62
CA PHE A 198 19.15 7.74 -9.65
C PHE A 198 18.24 7.14 -10.72
N THR A 199 18.31 7.67 -11.95
CA THR A 199 17.56 7.15 -13.08
C THR A 199 18.52 6.53 -14.07
N ALA A 200 18.42 5.22 -14.27
CA ALA A 200 19.13 4.54 -15.34
C ALA A 200 18.64 5.05 -16.69
N LEU A 201 19.55 5.46 -17.56
CA LEU A 201 19.19 5.86 -18.91
C LEU A 201 18.89 4.61 -19.74
N PRO A 202 17.86 4.65 -20.61
CA PRO A 202 17.68 3.61 -21.61
C PRO A 202 18.89 3.59 -22.55
N PRO A 203 19.22 2.44 -23.14
CA PRO A 203 20.26 2.33 -24.16
C PRO A 203 19.92 3.14 -25.42
#